data_AF-A0A3D0UKH2-F1
#
_entry.id   AF-A0A3D0UKH2-F1
#
_cell.length_a   1.000
_cell.length_b   1.000
_cell.length_c   1.000
_cell.angle_alpha   90.00
_cell.angle_beta   90.00
_cell.angle_gamma   90.00
#
_symmetry.space_group_name_H-M   'P 1'
#
loop_
_entity.id
_entity.type
_entity.pdbx_description
1 polymer ?
#
loop_
_entity_poly.entity_id
_entity_poly.type
_entity_poly.pdbx_seq_one_letter_code
_entity_poly.pdbx_strand_id
1 'polypeptide(L)'
;MSRGDQRRWDKKWSEMAGESFDPNPLLLRFQYLLTGGDALDLACGRGQNSIWLAELGYRVHGLDISEVGLDLGRTEAAKKGVSALIRFEQVDLDFWQFP
;
A
#
# COMPACT_ATOMS: atom_id res chain seq x y z
N MET A 1 -0.05 1.22 -20.54
CA MET A 1 -1.50 0.93 -20.33
C MET A 1 -1.93 1.82 -19.17
N SER A 2 -3.22 2.02 -18.88
CA SER A 2 -3.57 2.99 -17.81
C SER A 2 -4.99 2.82 -17.28
N ARG A 3 -6.01 3.26 -18.04
CA ARG A 3 -7.41 3.23 -17.55
C ARG A 3 -8.03 1.83 -17.44
N GLY A 4 -7.55 0.87 -18.24
CA GLY A 4 -8.04 -0.51 -18.20
C GLY A 4 -7.65 -1.21 -16.91
N ASP A 5 -6.38 -1.06 -16.52
CA ASP A 5 -5.83 -1.64 -15.30
C ASP A 5 -6.39 -0.95 -14.06
N GLN A 6 -6.50 0.38 -14.07
CA GLN A 6 -7.16 1.12 -12.99
C GLN A 6 -8.55 0.55 -12.70
N ARG A 7 -9.44 0.47 -13.71
CA ARG A 7 -10.80 -0.05 -13.53
C ARG A 7 -10.82 -1.50 -13.04
N ARG A 8 -9.89 -2.33 -13.52
CA ARG A 8 -9.78 -3.73 -13.10
C ARG A 8 -9.43 -3.82 -11.62
N TRP A 9 -8.47 -3.03 -11.15
CA TRP A 9 -8.03 -3.04 -9.76
C TRP A 9 -9.03 -2.36 -8.82
N ASP A 10 -9.66 -1.25 -9.24
CA ASP A 10 -10.75 -0.60 -8.49
C ASP A 10 -11.91 -1.56 -8.24
N LYS A 11 -12.30 -2.33 -9.27
CA LYS A 11 -13.34 -3.36 -9.13
C LYS A 11 -12.94 -4.44 -8.13
N LYS A 12 -11.72 -4.98 -8.26
CA LYS A 12 -11.21 -6.02 -7.36
C LYS A 12 -11.23 -5.55 -5.90
N TRP A 13 -10.73 -4.36 -5.61
CA TRP A 13 -10.65 -3.87 -4.23
C TRP A 13 -12.01 -3.50 -3.66
N SER A 14 -12.93 -2.98 -4.49
CA SER A 14 -14.34 -2.79 -4.09
C SER A 14 -14.98 -4.10 -3.63
N GLU A 15 -14.76 -5.20 -4.36
CA GLU A 15 -15.33 -6.51 -4.04
C GLU A 15 -14.74 -7.14 -2.76
N MET A 16 -13.51 -6.77 -2.40
CA MET A 16 -12.80 -7.27 -1.21
C MET A 16 -12.89 -6.31 -0.01
N ALA A 17 -13.71 -5.26 -0.09
CA ALA A 17 -13.83 -4.27 0.97
C ALA A 17 -14.33 -4.92 2.27
N GLY A 18 -13.64 -4.66 3.38
CA GLY A 18 -13.95 -5.22 4.69
C GLY A 18 -13.32 -6.59 4.98
N GLU A 19 -12.66 -7.22 4.01
CA GLU A 19 -11.85 -8.40 4.28
C GLU A 19 -10.55 -8.04 5.01
N SER A 20 -10.16 -8.86 5.98
CA SER A 20 -8.83 -8.77 6.60
C SER A 20 -7.72 -8.95 5.56
N PHE A 21 -6.55 -8.40 5.84
CA PHE A 21 -5.35 -8.65 5.07
C PHE A 21 -4.15 -8.81 5.99
N ASP A 22 -3.26 -9.71 5.59
CA ASP A 22 -1.96 -9.90 6.21
C ASP A 22 -0.86 -9.38 5.29
N PRO A 23 0.30 -8.97 5.84
CA PRO A 23 1.47 -8.66 5.03
C PRO A 23 1.87 -9.86 4.18
N ASN A 24 2.54 -9.58 3.06
CA ASN A 24 3.04 -10.62 2.18
C ASN A 24 4.00 -11.57 2.98
N PRO A 25 3.79 -12.89 2.95
CA PRO A 25 4.65 -13.84 3.67
C PRO A 25 6.14 -13.74 3.33
N LEU A 26 6.49 -13.29 2.12
CA LEU A 26 7.89 -13.03 1.75
C LEU A 26 8.49 -11.86 2.53
N LEU A 27 7.72 -10.79 2.75
CA LEU A 27 8.18 -9.66 3.56
C LEU A 27 8.46 -10.13 5.00
N LEU A 28 7.54 -10.89 5.58
CA LEU A 28 7.71 -11.46 6.93
C LEU A 28 8.91 -12.41 7.00
N ARG A 29 9.13 -13.24 5.97
CA ARG A 29 10.27 -14.17 5.89
C ARG A 29 11.61 -13.43 5.91
N PHE A 30 11.69 -12.28 5.24
CA PHE A 30 12.92 -11.50 5.11
C PHE A 30 12.99 -10.31 6.07
N GLN A 31 12.11 -10.24 7.07
CA GLN A 31 12.05 -9.12 8.02
C GLN A 31 13.37 -8.86 8.76
N TYR A 32 14.25 -9.87 8.89
CA TYR A 32 15.56 -9.72 9.53
C TYR A 32 16.52 -8.81 8.76
N LEU A 33 16.21 -8.47 7.51
CA LEU A 33 16.97 -7.51 6.69
C LEU A 33 16.54 -6.05 6.94
N LEU A 34 15.44 -5.85 7.67
CA LEU A 34 14.86 -4.53 7.94
C LEU A 34 15.64 -3.81 9.04
N THR A 35 16.08 -2.58 8.76
CA THR A 35 16.92 -1.77 9.67
C THR A 35 16.29 -0.43 10.08
N GLY A 36 15.08 -0.13 9.60
CA GLY A 36 14.34 1.10 9.84
C GLY A 36 14.48 2.11 8.69
N GLY A 37 13.78 3.24 8.81
CA GLY A 37 13.89 4.37 7.87
C GLY A 37 12.70 4.52 6.93
N ASP A 38 12.99 4.78 5.66
CA ASP A 38 11.98 5.03 4.62
C ASP A 38 11.73 3.75 3.81
N ALA A 39 10.48 3.54 3.40
CA ALA A 39 10.10 2.41 2.54
C ALA A 39 9.24 2.88 1.36
N LEU A 40 9.42 2.23 0.21
CA LEU A 40 8.59 2.41 -0.98
C LEU A 40 7.87 1.09 -1.28
N ASP A 41 6.54 1.13 -1.32
CA ASP A 41 5.68 -0.04 -1.60
C ASP A 41 5.00 0.18 -2.95
N LEU A 42 5.48 -0.51 -3.99
CA LEU A 42 5.03 -0.37 -5.37
C LEU A 42 3.88 -1.32 -5.67
N ALA A 43 2.83 -0.82 -6.33
CA ALA A 43 1.58 -1.54 -6.54
C ALA A 43 1.05 -2.10 -5.21
N CYS A 44 0.97 -1.21 -4.20
CA CYS A 44 0.69 -1.58 -2.82
C CYS A 44 -0.75 -2.10 -2.60
N GLY A 45 -1.63 -1.95 -3.57
CA GLY A 45 -3.05 -2.28 -3.48
C GLY A 45 -3.71 -1.52 -2.33
N ARG A 46 -4.24 -2.29 -1.37
CA ARG A 46 -4.82 -1.77 -0.12
C ARG A 46 -3.80 -1.56 1.01
N GLY A 47 -2.50 -1.65 0.71
CA GLY A 47 -1.44 -1.20 1.60
C GLY A 47 -1.09 -2.16 2.74
N GLN A 48 -1.34 -3.46 2.61
CA GLN A 48 -1.08 -4.43 3.69
C GLN A 48 0.38 -4.43 4.17
N ASN A 49 1.34 -4.33 3.25
CA ASN A 49 2.76 -4.24 3.59
C ASN A 49 3.11 -2.86 4.13
N SER A 50 2.59 -1.81 3.46
CA SER A 50 2.77 -0.42 3.89
C SER A 50 2.37 -0.20 5.34
N ILE A 51 1.20 -0.71 5.73
CA ILE A 51 0.68 -0.59 7.10
C ILE A 51 1.56 -1.34 8.08
N TRP A 52 1.97 -2.57 7.76
CA TRP A 52 2.83 -3.35 8.66
C TRP A 52 4.22 -2.74 8.82
N LEU A 53 4.83 -2.21 7.76
CA LEU A 53 6.08 -1.48 7.84
C LEU A 53 5.93 -0.22 8.71
N ALA A 54 4.81 0.50 8.57
CA ALA A 54 4.53 1.67 9.40
C ALA A 54 4.32 1.30 10.89
N GLU A 55 3.70 0.16 11.19
CA GLU A 55 3.62 -0.38 12.56
C GLU A 55 5.02 -0.67 13.15
N LEU A 56 6.02 -0.95 12.30
CA LEU A 56 7.43 -1.06 12.69
C LEU A 56 8.19 0.28 12.72
N GLY A 57 7.50 1.41 12.50
CA GLY A 57 8.08 2.76 12.56
C GLY A 57 8.69 3.26 11.25
N TYR A 58 8.48 2.58 10.13
CA TYR A 58 8.91 3.09 8.83
C TYR A 58 8.05 4.26 8.37
N ARG A 59 8.64 5.21 7.65
CA ARG A 59 7.89 6.17 6.83
C ARG A 59 7.70 5.57 5.45
N VAL A 60 6.46 5.28 5.09
CA VAL A 60 6.13 4.52 3.88
C VAL A 60 5.52 5.42 2.83
N HIS A 61 5.99 5.28 1.59
CA HIS A 61 5.31 5.77 0.41
C HIS A 61 4.69 4.58 -0.33
N GLY A 62 3.36 4.44 -0.23
CA GLY A 62 2.58 3.42 -0.92
C GLY A 62 2.02 3.95 -2.23
N LEU A 63 2.35 3.27 -3.33
CA LEU A 63 1.97 3.65 -4.68
C LEU A 63 1.06 2.59 -5.29
N ASP A 64 -0.10 2.98 -5.80
CA ASP A 64 -0.95 2.09 -6.57
C ASP A 64 -1.76 2.85 -7.63
N ILE A 65 -2.19 2.15 -8.67
CA ILE A 65 -3.05 2.74 -9.69
C ILE A 65 -4.50 2.86 -9.22
N SER A 66 -4.91 2.09 -8.22
CA SER A 66 -6.28 2.03 -7.73
C SER A 66 -6.51 2.93 -6.52
N GLU A 67 -7.23 4.04 -6.72
CA GLU A 67 -7.63 4.92 -5.61
C GLU A 67 -8.54 4.19 -4.62
N VAL A 68 -9.38 3.26 -5.08
CA VAL A 68 -10.22 2.43 -4.20
C VAL A 68 -9.36 1.60 -3.24
N GLY A 69 -8.30 0.97 -3.75
CA GLY A 69 -7.34 0.24 -2.91
C GLY A 69 -6.70 1.16 -1.87
N LEU A 70 -6.20 2.31 -2.32
CA LEU A 70 -5.55 3.30 -1.46
C LEU A 70 -6.50 3.85 -0.38
N ASP A 71 -7.77 4.11 -0.68
CA ASP A 71 -8.77 4.56 0.31
C ASP A 71 -9.07 3.52 1.39
N LEU A 72 -9.14 2.24 1.01
CA LEU A 72 -9.22 1.15 1.97
C LEU A 72 -7.96 1.12 2.86
N GLY A 73 -6.78 1.28 2.26
CA GLY A 73 -5.52 1.37 2.99
C GLY A 73 -5.46 2.55 3.95
N ARG A 74 -5.90 3.75 3.54
CA ARG A 74 -6.01 4.94 4.41
C ARG A 74 -6.93 4.69 5.60
N THR A 75 -8.08 4.05 5.36
CA THR A 75 -9.05 3.69 6.40
C THR A 75 -8.44 2.74 7.43
N GLU A 76 -7.75 1.70 6.99
CA GLU A 76 -7.11 0.73 7.89
C GLU A 76 -5.89 1.32 8.61
N ALA A 77 -5.09 2.15 7.94
CA ALA A 77 -4.00 2.88 8.56
C ALA A 77 -4.49 3.80 9.70
N ALA A 78 -5.66 4.43 9.52
CA ALA A 78 -6.29 5.25 10.54
C ALA A 78 -6.75 4.42 11.74
N LYS A 79 -7.39 3.26 11.50
CA LYS A 79 -7.80 2.34 12.56
C LYS A 79 -6.61 1.82 13.38
N LYS A 80 -5.46 1.61 12.75
CA LYS A 80 -4.21 1.17 13.38
C LYS A 80 -3.36 2.31 13.96
N GLY A 81 -3.77 3.57 13.76
CA GLY A 81 -3.06 4.73 14.30
C GLY A 81 -1.73 5.06 13.62
N VAL A 82 -1.50 4.56 12.40
CA VAL A 82 -0.23 4.72 11.66
C VAL A 82 -0.35 5.67 10.44
N SER A 83 -1.48 6.35 10.26
CA SER A 83 -1.70 7.25 9.11
C SER A 83 -0.61 8.32 8.94
N ALA A 84 -0.02 8.82 10.02
CA ALA A 84 1.03 9.84 9.95
C ALA A 84 2.35 9.33 9.36
N LEU A 85 2.53 8.01 9.29
CA LEU A 85 3.74 7.38 8.76
C LEU A 85 3.58 6.92 7.31
N ILE A 86 2.38 7.02 6.72
CA ILE A 86 2.11 6.50 5.38
C ILE A 86 1.59 7.60 4.47
N ARG A 87 2.27 7.81 3.35
CA ARG A 87 1.76 8.54 2.20
C ARG A 87 1.26 7.53 1.18
N PHE A 88 -0.04 7.57 0.86
CA PHE A 88 -0.62 6.82 -0.25
C PHE A 88 -0.84 7.74 -1.44
N GLU A 89 -0.27 7.42 -2.59
CA GLU A 89 -0.36 8.22 -3.82
C GLU A 89 -0.84 7.36 -4.99
N GLN A 90 -1.87 7.84 -5.67
CA GLN A 90 -2.36 7.21 -6.88
C GLN A 90 -1.44 7.51 -8.04
N VAL A 91 -0.83 6.47 -8.60
CA VAL A 91 0.12 6.62 -9.70
C VAL A 91 -0.05 5.54 -10.75
N ASP A 92 0.19 5.91 -11.99
CA ASP A 92 0.41 4.95 -13.06
C ASP A 92 1.91 4.68 -13.17
N LEU A 93 2.37 3.51 -12.74
CA LEU A 93 3.79 3.16 -12.69
C LEU A 93 4.44 3.09 -14.08
N ASP A 94 3.67 2.98 -15.17
CA ASP A 94 4.21 3.09 -16.53
C ASP A 94 4.74 4.51 -16.84
N PHE A 95 4.23 5.53 -16.12
CA PHE A 95 4.54 6.95 -16.35
C PHE A 95 5.07 7.67 -15.11
N TRP A 96 5.07 7.02 -13.96
CA TRP A 96 5.54 7.61 -12.72
C TRP A 96 7.06 7.80 -12.77
N GLN A 97 7.50 8.99 -12.39
CA GLN A 97 8.92 9.31 -12.23
C GLN A 97 9.21 9.48 -10.75
N PHE A 98 10.24 8.78 -10.28
CA PHE A 98 10.71 8.97 -8.92
C PHE A 98 11.25 10.42 -8.78
N PRO A 99 10.77 11.20 -7.80
CA PRO A 99 11.20 12.58 -7.60
C PRO A 99 12.66 12.70 -7.15
#